data_AF-A0A9E7FYC7-F1
#
_entry.id   AF-A0A9E7FYC7-F1
#
_cell.length_a   1.000
_cell.length_b   1.000
_cell.length_c   1.000
_cell.angle_alpha   90.00
_cell.angle_beta   90.00
_cell.angle_gamma   90.00
#
_symmetry.space_group_name_H-M   'P 1'
#
loop_
_entity.id
_entity.type
_entity.pdbx_description
1 polymer ?
#
loop_
_entity_poly.entity_id
_entity_poly.type
_entity_poly.pdbx_seq_one_letter_code
_entity_poly.pdbx_strand_id
1 'polypeptide(L)'
;MELTSALFQLTEKTYRGLASSSRRLRFRLPFPLFAFPAYLWWRSPGKEGSHFLPSSSLFHPKEKQDVMASTICWSAMVASLHSVLGVWPRCGAQILRRAVFIMWLDLVTYLHHHGHRERLPWYRGKEWNYLRGGLTTLDRDYGWINNIHHDIGTHVVHHLFPQIPHYNLVEATKAAKPVLGKYYREPEKSGPLPVHLFGVLLRSLRVDHFGSGEEDVVHYQTDPRLCAGRQQNSQ
;
A
#
# COMPACT_ATOMS: atom_id res chain seq x y z
N MET A 1 -2.58 9.23 0.21
CA MET A 1 -1.51 9.00 1.20
C MET A 1 -1.91 8.03 2.32
N GLU A 2 -3.20 7.78 2.59
CA GLU A 2 -3.62 6.82 3.64
C GLU A 2 -3.54 5.33 3.26
N LEU A 3 -3.68 4.99 1.97
CA LEU A 3 -3.60 3.58 1.50
C LEU A 3 -2.26 2.92 1.84
N THR A 4 -1.18 3.69 1.86
CA THR A 4 0.16 3.22 2.25
C THR A 4 0.33 3.00 3.74
N SER A 5 -0.50 3.65 4.56
CA SER A 5 -0.44 3.56 6.03
C SER A 5 -0.88 2.18 6.55
N ALA A 6 -1.67 1.43 5.77
CA ALA A 6 -1.98 0.03 6.03
C ALA A 6 -0.74 -0.87 5.97
N LEU A 7 0.21 -0.50 5.10
CA LEU A 7 1.48 -1.17 4.85
C LEU A 7 2.65 -0.42 5.51
N PHE A 8 2.36 0.43 6.49
CA PHE A 8 3.36 1.24 7.18
C PHE A 8 4.46 0.34 7.76
N GLN A 9 5.70 0.75 7.50
CA GLN A 9 6.87 0.04 8.00
C GLN A 9 6.89 0.03 9.53
N LEU A 10 6.96 -1.16 10.11
CA LEU A 10 7.05 -1.32 11.56
C LEU A 10 8.47 -1.02 12.05
N THR A 11 8.57 -0.46 13.26
CA THR A 11 9.85 -0.46 13.99
C THR A 11 10.20 -1.90 14.38
N GLU A 12 11.49 -2.17 14.56
CA GLU A 12 11.94 -3.50 15.01
C GLU A 12 11.26 -3.91 16.33
N LYS A 13 11.18 -2.99 17.30
CA LYS A 13 10.55 -3.22 18.61
C LYS A 13 9.08 -3.64 18.45
N THR A 14 8.30 -2.90 17.65
CA THR A 14 6.89 -3.22 17.40
C THR A 14 6.76 -4.55 16.66
N TYR A 15 7.58 -4.77 15.63
CA TYR A 15 7.57 -6.01 14.84
C TYR A 15 7.87 -7.26 15.69
N ARG A 16 8.88 -7.20 16.57
CA ARG A 16 9.24 -8.32 17.45
C ARG A 16 8.16 -8.60 18.51
N GLY A 17 7.47 -7.57 18.99
CA GLY A 17 6.36 -7.68 19.93
C GLY A 17 5.06 -8.22 19.32
N LEU A 18 4.95 -8.34 18.00
CA LEU A 18 3.73 -8.87 17.36
C LEU A 18 3.51 -10.36 17.66
N ALA A 19 2.24 -10.72 17.86
CA ALA A 19 1.82 -12.11 17.84
C ALA A 19 2.11 -12.76 16.47
N SER A 20 2.34 -14.08 16.48
CA SER A 20 2.63 -14.83 15.24
C SER A 20 1.47 -14.79 14.24
N SER A 21 0.22 -14.66 14.69
CA SER A 21 -0.94 -14.44 13.82
C SER A 21 -0.86 -13.11 13.07
N SER A 22 -0.54 -12.02 13.77
CA SER A 22 -0.39 -10.68 13.17
C SER A 22 0.77 -10.62 12.17
N ARG A 23 1.88 -11.31 12.43
CA ARG A 23 2.97 -11.47 11.46
C ARG A 23 2.53 -12.23 10.21
N ARG A 24 1.77 -13.32 10.36
CA ARG A 24 1.22 -14.06 9.21
C ARG A 24 0.27 -13.19 8.38
N LEU A 25 -0.61 -12.42 9.02
CA LEU A 25 -1.53 -11.50 8.35
C LEU A 25 -0.78 -10.46 7.49
N ARG A 26 0.39 -10.00 7.96
CA ARG A 26 1.20 -8.96 7.29
C ARG A 26 2.17 -9.46 6.22
N PHE A 27 2.68 -10.68 6.32
CA PHE A 27 3.79 -11.14 5.46
C PHE A 27 3.52 -12.44 4.70
N ARG A 28 2.37 -13.11 4.92
CA ARG A 28 2.05 -14.38 4.24
C ARG A 28 0.81 -14.24 3.37
N LEU A 29 0.96 -14.41 2.06
CA LEU A 29 -0.18 -14.42 1.13
C LEU A 29 -1.25 -15.45 1.54
N PRO A 30 -2.54 -15.14 1.27
CA PRO A 30 -3.05 -13.93 0.59
C PRO A 30 -3.33 -12.75 1.53
N PHE A 31 -3.11 -12.92 2.83
CA PHE A 31 -3.61 -12.01 3.88
C PHE A 31 -3.19 -10.53 3.76
N PRO A 32 -1.95 -10.18 3.34
CA PRO A 32 -1.55 -8.79 3.19
C PRO A 32 -2.35 -8.04 2.11
N LEU A 33 -2.96 -8.76 1.17
CA LEU A 33 -3.79 -8.20 0.10
C LEU A 33 -5.23 -7.89 0.55
N PHE A 34 -5.51 -8.03 1.85
CA PHE A 34 -6.74 -7.57 2.49
C PHE A 34 -6.43 -6.59 3.63
N ALA A 35 -5.21 -6.04 3.66
CA ALA A 35 -4.77 -5.17 4.73
C ALA A 35 -5.52 -3.84 4.72
N PHE A 36 -5.88 -3.30 3.55
CA PHE A 36 -6.55 -1.99 3.49
C PHE A 36 -7.95 -2.01 4.12
N PRO A 37 -8.87 -2.96 3.78
CA PRO A 37 -10.13 -3.08 4.50
C PRO A 37 -9.88 -3.16 6.00
N ALA A 38 -9.00 -4.06 6.47
CA ALA A 38 -8.71 -4.17 7.89
C ALA A 38 -8.19 -2.85 8.50
N TYR A 39 -7.37 -2.09 7.77
CA TYR A 39 -6.80 -0.82 8.21
C TYR A 39 -7.84 0.26 8.52
N LEU A 40 -8.98 0.26 7.80
CA LEU A 40 -10.05 1.24 8.03
C LEU A 40 -10.64 1.12 9.45
N TRP A 41 -10.82 -0.12 9.93
CA TRP A 41 -11.31 -0.41 11.29
C TRP A 41 -10.20 -0.49 12.33
N TRP A 42 -9.04 -1.07 11.98
CA TRP A 42 -7.91 -1.30 12.87
C TRP A 42 -6.63 -0.71 12.28
N ARG A 43 -6.11 0.34 12.90
CA ARG A 43 -4.85 0.94 12.46
C ARG A 43 -3.68 -0.05 12.50
N SER A 44 -2.61 0.32 11.81
CA SER A 44 -1.35 -0.40 11.87
C SER A 44 -0.86 -0.56 13.32
N PRO A 45 -0.41 -1.76 13.76
CA PRO A 45 0.20 -1.96 15.06
C PRO A 45 1.17 -0.87 15.50
N GLY A 46 1.02 -0.42 16.73
CA GLY A 46 1.74 0.73 17.29
C GLY A 46 1.08 2.09 17.01
N LYS A 47 -0.10 2.12 16.37
CA LYS A 47 -0.92 3.32 16.18
C LYS A 47 -2.34 3.08 16.70
N GLU A 48 -2.91 4.11 17.29
CA GLU A 48 -4.28 4.09 17.85
C GLU A 48 -5.19 5.04 17.07
N GLY A 49 -6.51 4.84 17.23
CA GLY A 49 -7.56 5.61 16.58
C GLY A 49 -8.37 4.81 15.56
N SER A 50 -9.35 5.48 14.97
CA SER A 50 -10.25 4.93 13.93
C SER A 50 -10.48 5.97 12.85
N HIS A 51 -10.67 5.53 11.60
CA HIS A 51 -11.01 6.42 10.49
C HIS A 51 -12.44 6.94 10.55
N PHE A 52 -13.29 6.32 11.39
CA PHE A 52 -14.70 6.68 11.55
C PHE A 52 -14.94 7.52 12.81
N LEU A 53 -13.91 7.75 13.63
CA LEU A 53 -14.00 8.56 14.85
C LEU A 53 -13.43 9.96 14.58
N PRO A 54 -14.24 11.04 14.61
CA PRO A 54 -13.77 12.40 14.39
C PRO A 54 -12.73 12.86 15.41
N SER A 55 -12.77 12.31 16.63
CA SER A 55 -11.82 12.60 17.70
C SER A 55 -10.48 11.83 17.57
N SER A 56 -10.33 10.99 16.55
CA SER A 56 -9.12 10.20 16.32
C SER A 56 -7.90 11.10 16.06
N SER A 57 -6.74 10.70 16.58
CA SER A 57 -5.46 11.38 16.36
C SER A 57 -4.96 11.32 14.90
N LEU A 58 -5.71 10.62 14.03
CA LEU A 58 -5.52 10.63 12.58
C LEU A 58 -5.79 12.00 11.97
N PHE A 59 -6.77 12.73 12.50
CA PHE A 59 -7.33 13.91 11.84
C PHE A 59 -6.92 15.17 12.56
N HIS A 60 -6.68 16.23 11.79
CA HIS A 60 -6.53 17.56 12.36
C HIS A 60 -7.88 17.99 12.96
N PRO A 61 -7.93 18.74 14.08
CA PRO A 61 -9.19 19.16 14.68
C PRO A 61 -10.17 19.91 13.75
N LYS A 62 -9.67 20.50 12.67
CA LYS A 62 -10.46 21.20 11.64
C LYS A 62 -11.22 20.23 10.71
N GLU A 63 -10.73 19.01 10.54
CA GLU A 63 -11.29 17.99 9.63
C GLU A 63 -12.43 17.19 10.28
N LYS A 64 -12.74 17.46 11.56
CA LYS A 64 -13.73 16.69 12.33
C LYS A 64 -15.10 16.66 11.66
N GLN A 65 -15.55 17.79 11.12
CA GLN A 65 -16.84 17.88 10.45
C GLN A 65 -16.85 17.07 9.15
N ASP A 66 -15.76 17.08 8.40
CA ASP A 66 -15.61 16.30 7.17
C ASP A 66 -15.66 14.80 7.47
N VAL A 67 -14.99 14.35 8.53
CA VAL A 67 -15.00 12.95 8.98
C VAL A 67 -16.40 12.50 9.40
N MET A 68 -17.14 13.36 10.12
CA MET A 68 -18.53 13.08 10.48
C MET A 68 -19.42 12.96 9.24
N ALA A 69 -19.34 13.95 8.35
CA ALA A 69 -20.13 13.98 7.13
C ALA A 69 -19.85 12.75 6.25
N SER A 70 -18.57 12.44 6.02
CA SER A 70 -18.18 11.27 5.21
C SER A 70 -18.66 9.96 5.83
N THR A 71 -18.58 9.81 7.16
CA THR A 71 -19.03 8.60 7.87
C THR A 71 -20.54 8.43 7.78
N ILE A 72 -21.31 9.51 7.95
CA ILE A 72 -22.77 9.50 7.83
C ILE A 72 -23.19 9.17 6.39
N CYS A 73 -22.63 9.89 5.40
CA CYS A 73 -22.95 9.66 3.99
C CYS A 73 -22.61 8.24 3.54
N TRP A 74 -21.44 7.72 3.94
CA TRP A 74 -21.04 6.35 3.62
C TRP A 74 -21.96 5.32 4.28
N SER A 75 -22.32 5.51 5.56
CA SER A 75 -23.25 4.62 6.27
C SER A 75 -24.65 4.63 5.65
N ALA A 76 -25.14 5.81 5.27
CA ALA A 76 -26.42 5.97 4.58
C ALA A 76 -26.42 5.28 3.21
N MET A 77 -25.33 5.41 2.44
CA MET A 77 -25.16 4.71 1.16
C MET A 77 -25.15 3.19 1.34
N VAL A 78 -24.44 2.67 2.34
CA VAL A 78 -24.41 1.22 2.62
C VAL A 78 -25.80 0.71 3.03
N ALA A 79 -26.51 1.46 3.88
CA ALA A 79 -27.87 1.12 4.30
C ALA A 79 -28.87 1.14 3.13
N SER A 80 -28.79 2.14 2.24
CA SER A 80 -29.67 2.23 1.06
C SER A 80 -29.36 1.14 0.03
N LEU A 81 -28.09 0.84 -0.22
CA LEU A 81 -27.71 -0.28 -1.08
C LEU A 81 -28.21 -1.61 -0.51
N HIS A 82 -28.16 -1.78 0.81
CA HIS A 82 -28.69 -2.97 1.46
C HIS A 82 -30.21 -3.08 1.32
N SER A 83 -30.95 -1.98 1.47
CA SER A 83 -32.42 -2.00 1.36
C SER A 83 -32.91 -2.24 -0.06
N VAL A 84 -32.23 -1.69 -1.07
CA VAL A 84 -32.60 -1.84 -2.49
C VAL A 84 -32.19 -3.21 -3.06
N LEU A 85 -31.00 -3.72 -2.70
CA LEU A 85 -30.46 -4.94 -3.29
C LEU A 85 -30.74 -6.21 -2.44
N GLY A 86 -31.18 -6.07 -1.19
CA GLY A 86 -31.53 -7.20 -0.32
C GLY A 86 -30.38 -8.19 -0.09
N VAL A 87 -30.60 -9.48 -0.36
CA VAL A 87 -29.58 -10.54 -0.27
C VAL A 87 -28.67 -10.63 -1.49
N TRP A 88 -29.02 -10.00 -2.62
CA TRP A 88 -28.29 -10.11 -3.89
C TRP A 88 -26.79 -9.77 -3.80
N PRO A 89 -26.32 -8.78 -3.01
CA PRO A 89 -24.90 -8.52 -2.82
C PRO A 89 -24.14 -9.67 -2.12
N ARG A 90 -24.85 -10.64 -1.54
CA ARG A 90 -24.30 -11.77 -0.77
C ARG A 90 -24.16 -13.06 -1.60
N CYS A 91 -24.47 -13.04 -2.90
CA CYS A 91 -24.19 -14.17 -3.78
C CYS A 91 -22.67 -14.42 -3.88
N GLY A 92 -22.24 -15.67 -3.83
CA GLY A 92 -20.81 -16.05 -3.79
C GLY A 92 -19.98 -15.47 -4.94
N ALA A 93 -20.53 -15.39 -6.16
CA ALA A 93 -19.85 -14.79 -7.31
C ALA A 93 -19.58 -13.28 -7.15
N GLN A 94 -20.48 -12.53 -6.50
CA GLN A 94 -20.31 -11.10 -6.26
C GLN A 94 -19.31 -10.83 -5.15
N ILE A 95 -19.32 -11.65 -4.10
CA ILE A 95 -18.31 -11.60 -3.03
C ILE A 95 -16.92 -11.86 -3.62
N LEU A 96 -16.78 -12.89 -4.46
CA LEU A 96 -15.53 -13.21 -5.12
C LEU A 96 -15.02 -12.06 -6.00
N ARG A 97 -15.90 -11.46 -6.83
CA ARG A 97 -15.55 -10.31 -7.68
C ARG A 97 -15.02 -9.13 -6.86
N ARG A 98 -15.68 -8.81 -5.73
CA ARG A 98 -15.26 -7.73 -4.81
C ARG A 98 -13.94 -8.06 -4.13
N ALA A 99 -13.75 -9.31 -3.70
CA ALA A 99 -12.50 -9.76 -3.09
C ALA A 99 -11.33 -9.63 -4.07
N VAL A 100 -11.51 -10.03 -5.34
CA VAL A 100 -10.49 -9.86 -6.38
C VAL A 100 -10.15 -8.38 -6.58
N PHE A 101 -11.14 -7.49 -6.64
CA PHE A 101 -10.91 -6.06 -6.76
C PHE A 101 -10.11 -5.48 -5.57
N ILE A 102 -10.48 -5.83 -4.34
CA ILE A 102 -9.77 -5.41 -3.12
C ILE A 102 -8.32 -5.92 -3.15
N MET A 103 -8.13 -7.21 -3.41
CA MET A 103 -6.80 -7.81 -3.49
C MET A 103 -5.93 -7.14 -4.56
N TRP A 104 -6.54 -6.77 -5.67
CA TRP A 104 -5.86 -6.09 -6.76
C TRP A 104 -5.43 -4.67 -6.39
N LEU A 105 -6.31 -3.89 -5.75
CA LEU A 105 -5.97 -2.55 -5.26
C LEU A 105 -4.83 -2.59 -4.23
N ASP A 106 -4.89 -3.55 -3.29
CA ASP A 106 -3.84 -3.72 -2.28
C ASP A 106 -2.53 -4.17 -2.92
N LEU A 107 -2.59 -5.06 -3.91
CA LEU A 107 -1.41 -5.51 -4.67
C LEU A 107 -0.72 -4.33 -5.39
N VAL A 108 -1.48 -3.56 -6.17
CA VAL A 108 -0.94 -2.43 -6.95
C VAL A 108 -0.36 -1.38 -6.01
N THR A 109 -1.08 -1.05 -4.92
CA THR A 109 -0.56 -0.15 -3.88
C THR A 109 0.72 -0.71 -3.27
N TYR A 110 0.76 -1.98 -2.87
CA TYR A 110 1.96 -2.58 -2.29
C TYR A 110 3.16 -2.46 -3.24
N LEU A 111 2.99 -2.82 -4.51
CA LEU A 111 4.07 -2.84 -5.51
C LEU A 111 4.66 -1.46 -5.78
N HIS A 112 3.85 -0.40 -5.74
CA HIS A 112 4.35 0.96 -5.91
C HIS A 112 5.10 1.52 -4.69
N HIS A 113 5.05 0.83 -3.55
CA HIS A 113 5.67 1.30 -2.31
C HIS A 113 6.71 0.31 -1.75
N HIS A 114 6.86 -0.88 -2.35
CA HIS A 114 7.72 -1.96 -1.86
C HIS A 114 8.38 -2.76 -2.98
N GLY A 115 9.37 -3.57 -2.64
CA GLY A 115 9.95 -4.57 -3.55
C GLY A 115 10.85 -4.02 -4.64
N HIS A 116 11.49 -2.87 -4.42
CA HIS A 116 12.60 -2.46 -5.27
C HIS A 116 13.86 -3.27 -4.95
N ARG A 117 14.76 -3.46 -5.93
CA ARG A 117 16.03 -4.21 -5.72
C ARG A 117 16.95 -3.46 -4.77
N GLU A 118 17.04 -2.15 -4.93
CA GLU A 118 17.69 -1.25 -3.98
C GLU A 118 16.72 -0.89 -2.85
N ARG A 119 17.17 -1.02 -1.60
CA ARG A 119 16.34 -0.67 -0.45
C ARG A 119 16.10 0.83 -0.40
N LEU A 120 14.83 1.21 -0.53
CA LEU A 120 14.42 2.61 -0.44
C LEU A 120 14.51 3.11 1.00
N PRO A 121 14.89 4.38 1.22
CA PRO A 121 14.78 5.00 2.53
C PRO A 121 13.31 5.23 2.86
N TRP A 122 12.97 5.06 4.13
CA TRP A 122 11.70 5.42 4.69
C TRP A 122 11.92 6.57 5.67
N TYR A 123 11.30 7.70 5.39
CA TYR A 123 11.46 8.92 6.18
C TYR A 123 10.41 8.99 7.28
N ARG A 124 10.82 9.38 8.49
CA ARG A 124 10.01 9.54 9.69
C ARG A 124 10.32 10.90 10.33
N GLY A 125 9.51 11.29 11.31
CA GLY A 125 9.80 12.45 12.15
C GLY A 125 10.04 13.71 11.34
N LYS A 126 11.19 14.35 11.57
CA LYS A 126 11.55 15.62 10.92
C LYS A 126 12.10 15.43 9.50
N GLU A 127 12.55 14.22 9.16
CA GLU A 127 13.10 13.91 7.84
C GLU A 127 12.01 13.64 6.79
N TRP A 128 10.77 13.41 7.23
CA TRP A 128 9.63 13.20 6.34
C TRP A 128 9.10 14.51 5.78
N ASN A 129 8.92 14.56 4.47
CA ASN A 129 8.13 15.58 3.78
C ASN A 129 7.48 14.99 2.52
N TYR A 130 6.53 15.73 1.95
CA TYR A 130 5.75 15.31 0.80
C TYR A 130 6.62 14.87 -0.39
N LEU A 131 7.62 15.66 -0.75
CA LEU A 131 8.52 15.40 -1.88
C LEU A 131 9.32 14.11 -1.67
N ARG A 132 9.95 13.96 -0.50
CA ARG A 132 10.71 12.76 -0.16
C ARG A 132 9.84 11.51 -0.13
N GLY A 133 8.62 11.61 0.41
CA GLY A 133 7.63 10.54 0.36
C GLY A 133 7.29 10.15 -1.08
N GLY A 134 6.97 11.12 -1.95
CA GLY A 134 6.68 10.87 -3.36
C GLY A 134 7.85 10.22 -4.12
N LEU A 135 9.09 10.64 -3.86
CA LEU A 135 10.29 10.08 -4.49
C LEU A 135 10.66 8.67 -4.00
N THR A 136 10.09 8.22 -2.89
CA THR A 136 10.23 6.83 -2.40
C THR A 136 9.16 5.90 -2.95
N THR A 137 8.27 6.40 -3.80
CA THR A 137 7.38 5.54 -4.57
C THR A 137 8.07 4.99 -5.81
N LEU A 138 7.46 3.97 -6.42
CA LEU A 138 8.02 3.23 -7.54
C LEU A 138 7.03 3.20 -8.68
N ASP A 139 7.51 3.54 -9.86
CA ASP A 139 6.80 3.25 -11.09
C ASP A 139 6.81 1.73 -11.35
N ARG A 140 5.73 1.22 -11.95
CA ARG A 140 5.60 -0.21 -12.30
C ARG A 140 4.96 -0.34 -13.67
N ASP A 141 5.54 -1.19 -14.51
CA ASP A 141 4.98 -1.51 -15.81
C ASP A 141 4.07 -2.74 -15.71
N TYR A 142 2.77 -2.55 -15.96
CA TYR A 142 1.76 -3.62 -15.96
C TYR A 142 1.48 -4.22 -17.36
N GLY A 143 2.28 -3.87 -18.38
CA GLY A 143 2.07 -4.32 -19.75
C GLY A 143 0.78 -3.74 -20.34
N TRP A 144 -0.05 -4.59 -20.97
CA TRP A 144 -1.33 -4.16 -21.53
C TRP A 144 -2.34 -3.63 -20.49
N ILE A 145 -2.15 -3.95 -19.20
CA ILE A 145 -3.03 -3.53 -18.11
C ILE A 145 -2.81 -2.05 -17.77
N ASN A 146 -1.68 -1.44 -18.16
CA ASN A 146 -1.41 -0.01 -17.92
C ASN A 146 -2.59 0.87 -18.36
N ASN A 147 -3.09 0.67 -19.58
CA ASN A 147 -4.21 1.44 -20.13
C ASN A 147 -5.52 1.20 -19.35
N ILE A 148 -5.76 -0.03 -18.88
CA ILE A 148 -6.95 -0.37 -18.07
C ILE A 148 -6.87 0.31 -16.70
N HIS A 149 -5.65 0.52 -16.20
CA HIS A 149 -5.38 1.23 -14.96
C HIS A 149 -5.25 2.74 -15.09
N HIS A 150 -5.52 3.30 -16.26
CA HIS A 150 -5.28 4.71 -16.52
C HIS A 150 -3.82 5.11 -16.20
N ASP A 151 -2.87 4.27 -16.60
CA ASP A 151 -1.44 4.49 -16.43
C ASP A 151 -0.99 4.72 -14.99
N ILE A 152 -1.67 4.11 -14.00
CA ILE A 152 -1.27 4.19 -12.58
C ILE A 152 0.20 3.79 -12.31
N GLY A 153 0.82 3.07 -13.25
CA GLY A 153 2.23 2.72 -13.23
C GLY A 153 3.19 3.92 -13.20
N THR A 154 2.75 5.13 -13.58
CA THR A 154 3.49 6.39 -13.43
C THR A 154 3.30 7.01 -12.04
N HIS A 155 3.43 6.18 -11.02
CA HIS A 155 3.01 6.50 -9.66
C HIS A 155 3.83 7.63 -9.04
N VAL A 156 5.12 7.76 -9.37
CA VAL A 156 5.98 8.82 -8.83
C VAL A 156 5.44 10.20 -9.19
N VAL A 157 5.17 10.44 -10.48
CA VAL A 157 4.62 11.73 -10.93
C VAL A 157 3.20 11.94 -10.43
N HIS A 158 2.40 10.87 -10.36
CA HIS A 158 1.06 10.95 -9.77
C HIS A 158 1.11 11.44 -8.31
N HIS A 159 2.08 10.98 -7.51
CA HIS A 159 2.27 11.47 -6.14
C HIS A 159 2.84 12.88 -6.10
N LEU A 160 3.78 13.24 -6.96
CA LEU A 160 4.36 14.58 -6.92
C LEU A 160 3.39 15.66 -7.41
N PHE A 161 2.54 15.31 -8.38
CA PHE A 161 1.64 16.24 -9.06
C PHE A 161 0.25 15.62 -9.27
N PRO A 162 -0.51 15.36 -8.19
CA PRO A 162 -1.82 14.69 -8.28
C PRO A 162 -2.87 15.48 -9.08
N GLN A 163 -2.61 16.76 -9.36
CA GLN A 163 -3.44 17.61 -10.21
C GLN A 163 -3.29 17.30 -11.71
N ILE A 164 -2.20 16.63 -12.12
CA ILE A 164 -2.03 16.20 -13.50
C ILE A 164 -3.00 15.05 -13.75
N PRO A 165 -3.91 15.17 -14.73
CA PRO A 165 -4.86 14.12 -15.02
C PRO A 165 -4.15 12.89 -15.58
N HIS A 166 -4.75 11.71 -15.35
CA HIS A 166 -4.13 10.42 -15.67
C HIS A 166 -3.65 10.29 -17.13
N TYR A 167 -4.36 10.93 -18.07
CA TYR A 167 -4.10 10.83 -19.52
C TYR A 167 -2.87 11.64 -19.95
N ASN A 168 -2.34 12.51 -19.08
CA ASN A 168 -1.10 13.25 -19.29
C ASN A 168 0.07 12.70 -18.45
N LEU A 169 -0.16 11.70 -17.58
CA LEU A 169 0.89 11.24 -16.66
C LEU A 169 2.06 10.59 -17.39
N VAL A 170 1.83 9.87 -18.48
CA VAL A 170 2.90 9.26 -19.28
C VAL A 170 3.82 10.32 -19.88
N GLU A 171 3.26 11.41 -20.40
CA GLU A 171 4.03 12.54 -20.93
C GLU A 171 4.76 13.28 -19.81
N ALA A 172 4.06 13.58 -18.71
CA ALA A 172 4.64 14.24 -17.54
C ALA A 172 5.79 13.44 -16.94
N THR A 173 5.69 12.10 -16.86
CA THR A 173 6.79 11.24 -16.43
C THR A 173 7.99 11.32 -17.36
N LYS A 174 7.78 11.29 -18.68
CA LYS A 174 8.89 11.47 -19.64
C LYS A 174 9.60 12.81 -19.45
N ALA A 175 8.85 13.89 -19.22
CA ALA A 175 9.39 15.22 -18.98
C ALA A 175 10.08 15.34 -17.60
N ALA A 176 9.60 14.63 -16.58
CA ALA A 176 10.15 14.67 -15.23
C ALA A 176 11.44 13.84 -15.08
N LYS A 177 11.60 12.74 -15.82
CA LYS A 177 12.79 11.87 -15.79
C LYS A 177 14.14 12.61 -15.76
N PRO A 178 14.45 13.54 -16.68
CA PRO A 178 15.74 14.25 -16.66
C PRO A 178 15.92 15.13 -15.42
N VAL A 179 14.83 15.69 -14.88
CA VAL A 179 14.85 16.53 -13.67
C VAL A 179 15.07 15.68 -12.41
N LEU A 180 14.40 14.53 -12.33
CA LEU A 180 14.54 13.60 -11.23
C LEU A 180 15.91 12.92 -11.21
N GLY A 181 16.52 12.71 -12.39
CA GLY A 181 17.87 12.19 -12.56
C GLY A 181 18.08 10.90 -11.76
N LYS A 182 19.07 10.89 -10.87
CA LYS A 182 19.42 9.73 -10.03
C LYS A 182 18.32 9.28 -9.06
N TYR A 183 17.31 10.11 -8.81
CA TYR A 183 16.21 9.76 -7.91
C TYR A 183 15.10 8.99 -8.63
N TYR A 184 15.05 9.04 -9.96
CA TYR A 184 14.12 8.26 -10.75
C TYR A 184 14.65 6.84 -10.98
N ARG A 185 13.76 5.85 -10.83
CA ARG A 185 14.08 4.44 -11.01
C ARG A 185 13.21 3.91 -12.14
N GLU A 186 13.87 3.53 -13.23
CA GLU A 186 13.17 2.96 -14.38
C GLU A 186 12.49 1.63 -13.99
N PRO A 187 11.19 1.46 -14.28
CA PRO A 187 10.51 0.20 -14.02
C PRO A 187 11.05 -0.91 -14.92
N GLU A 188 11.14 -2.13 -14.36
CA GLU A 188 11.37 -3.34 -15.17
C GLU A 188 10.19 -3.53 -16.13
N LYS A 189 10.48 -3.64 -17.43
CA LYS A 189 9.43 -3.73 -18.46
C LYS A 189 8.71 -5.06 -18.37
N SER A 190 7.39 -5.01 -18.45
CA SER A 190 6.57 -6.20 -18.58
C SER A 190 6.52 -6.68 -20.03
N GLY A 191 6.29 -7.99 -20.22
CA GLY A 191 5.75 -8.49 -21.48
C GLY A 191 4.28 -8.07 -21.63
N PRO A 192 3.46 -8.83 -22.38
CA PRO A 192 2.02 -8.57 -22.43
C PRO A 192 1.39 -8.56 -21.02
N LEU A 193 1.78 -9.52 -20.17
CA LEU A 193 1.33 -9.65 -18.78
C LEU A 193 2.46 -9.38 -17.78
N PRO A 194 2.15 -8.79 -16.60
CA PRO A 194 3.16 -8.41 -15.62
C PRO A 194 3.52 -9.54 -14.65
N VAL A 195 3.89 -10.71 -15.20
CA VAL A 195 4.20 -11.90 -14.40
C VAL A 195 5.38 -11.70 -13.44
N HIS A 196 6.33 -10.83 -13.80
CA HIS A 196 7.51 -10.54 -12.99
C HIS A 196 7.15 -9.85 -11.64
N LEU A 197 6.04 -9.12 -11.60
CA LEU A 197 5.59 -8.40 -10.40
C LEU A 197 5.16 -9.35 -9.27
N PHE A 198 4.68 -10.56 -9.60
CA PHE A 198 4.44 -11.59 -8.58
C PHE A 198 5.75 -12.04 -7.91
N GLY A 199 6.83 -12.15 -8.68
CA GLY A 199 8.16 -12.42 -8.13
C GLY A 199 8.64 -11.28 -7.23
N VAL A 200 8.38 -10.02 -7.62
CA VAL A 200 8.67 -8.84 -6.79
C VAL A 200 7.92 -8.89 -5.46
N LEU A 201 6.60 -9.11 -5.50
CA LEU A 201 5.75 -9.23 -4.32
C LEU A 201 6.25 -10.31 -3.37
N LEU A 202 6.46 -11.53 -3.88
CA LEU A 202 6.89 -12.68 -3.06
C LEU A 202 8.26 -12.46 -2.43
N ARG A 203 9.20 -11.85 -3.17
CA ARG A 203 10.51 -11.50 -2.63
C ARG A 203 10.38 -10.45 -1.53
N SER A 204 9.67 -9.36 -1.80
CA SER A 204 9.52 -8.25 -0.85
C SER A 204 8.86 -8.70 0.46
N LEU A 205 7.76 -9.46 0.39
CA LEU A 205 7.13 -10.05 1.58
C LEU A 205 8.06 -10.99 2.38
N ARG A 206 9.09 -11.54 1.75
CA ARG A 206 10.09 -12.41 2.39
C ARG A 206 11.27 -11.64 2.98
N VAL A 207 11.62 -10.46 2.47
CA VAL A 207 12.84 -9.75 2.88
C VAL A 207 12.62 -8.41 3.56
N ASP A 208 11.45 -7.79 3.39
CA ASP A 208 11.12 -6.45 3.86
C ASP A 208 10.16 -6.52 5.06
N HIS A 209 10.69 -6.76 6.26
CA HIS A 209 9.86 -7.02 7.45
C HIS A 209 9.71 -5.82 8.40
N PHE A 210 10.80 -5.12 8.69
CA PHE A 210 10.80 -3.98 9.63
C PHE A 210 11.87 -2.97 9.27
N GLY A 211 11.77 -1.74 9.79
CA GLY A 211 12.81 -0.71 9.67
C GLY A 211 13.74 -0.73 10.88
N SER A 212 15.04 -0.60 10.63
CA SER A 212 16.09 -0.54 11.65
C SER A 212 15.99 0.71 12.53
N GLY A 213 16.10 0.56 13.85
CA GLY A 213 16.52 1.63 14.76
C GLY A 213 15.54 2.78 15.05
N GLU A 214 16.06 3.75 15.80
CA GLU A 214 15.42 5.00 16.26
C GLU A 214 15.66 6.18 15.32
N GLU A 215 16.38 5.95 14.22
CA GLU A 215 16.70 6.99 13.23
C GLU A 215 15.45 7.43 12.45
N ASP A 216 15.48 8.67 11.95
CA ASP A 216 14.41 9.25 11.15
C ASP A 216 14.50 8.84 9.66
N VAL A 217 15.63 8.30 9.20
CA VAL A 217 15.79 7.71 7.86
C VAL A 217 16.14 6.24 8.02
N VAL A 218 15.24 5.34 7.61
CA VAL A 218 15.42 3.91 7.86
C VAL A 218 15.24 3.08 6.60
N HIS A 219 15.89 1.92 6.57
CA HIS A 219 15.73 0.96 5.49
C HIS A 219 15.07 -0.33 6.00
N TYR A 220 14.34 -1.00 5.11
CA TYR A 220 13.81 -2.32 5.40
C TYR A 220 14.91 -3.31 5.78
N GLN A 221 14.59 -4.21 6.70
CA GLN A 221 15.44 -5.30 7.16
C GLN A 221 14.67 -6.62 7.14
N THR A 222 15.46 -7.69 7.04
CA THR A 222 14.98 -9.06 6.95
C THR A 222 15.03 -9.71 8.32
N ASP A 223 13.91 -10.27 8.80
CA ASP A 223 13.92 -11.17 9.95
C ASP A 223 14.48 -12.54 9.54
N PRO A 224 15.67 -12.94 10.05
CA PRO A 224 16.25 -14.24 9.72
C PRO A 224 15.39 -15.42 10.20
N ARG A 225 14.55 -15.24 11.23
CA ARG A 225 13.72 -16.33 11.80
C ARG A 225 12.57 -16.74 10.89
N LEU A 226 11.97 -15.77 10.17
CA LEU A 226 10.94 -16.07 9.17
C LEU A 226 11.50 -16.75 7.92
N CYS A 227 12.79 -16.53 7.61
CA CYS A 227 13.47 -17.20 6.50
C CYS A 227 14.01 -18.59 6.85
N ALA A 228 14.51 -18.80 8.08
CA ALA A 228 15.13 -20.06 8.51
C ALA A 228 14.13 -21.22 8.70
N GLY A 229 12.90 -20.94 9.16
CA GLY A 229 11.87 -21.96 9.42
C GLY A 229 11.34 -22.72 8.18
N ARG A 230 11.83 -22.43 6.97
CA ARG A 230 11.51 -23.17 5.75
C ARG A 230 12.60 -24.12 5.27
N GLN A 231 13.85 -23.96 5.73
CA GLN A 231 14.93 -24.88 5.34
C GLN A 231 14.92 -26.20 6.13
N GLN A 232 14.27 -26.23 7.30
CA GLN A 232 14.12 -27.47 8.09
C GLN A 232 12.98 -28.39 7.62
N ASN A 233 12.08 -27.93 6.73
CA ASN A 233 10.97 -28.73 6.20
C ASN A 233 11.24 -29.24 4.76
N SER A 234 12.49 -29.22 4.31
CA SER A 234 12.92 -29.67 2.99
C SER A 234 14.10 -30.66 3.05
N GLN A 235 14.19 -31.41 4.15
CA GLN A 235 15.03 -32.59 4.30
C GLN A 235 14.16 -33.78 4.69
#